data_AF-A0A5B6VVL6-F1
#
_entry.id   AF-A0A5B6VVL6-F1
#
_cell.length_a   1.000
_cell.length_b   1.000
_cell.length_c   1.000
_cell.angle_alpha   90.00
_cell.angle_beta   90.00
_cell.angle_gamma   90.00
#
_symmetry.space_group_name_H-M   'P 1'
#
loop_
_entity.id
_entity.type
_entity.pdbx_description
1 polymer ?
#
loop_
_entity_poly.entity_id
_entity_poly.type
_entity_poly.pdbx_seq_one_letter_code
_entity_poly.pdbx_strand_id
1 'polypeptide(L)'
;MIHNLILKRFEKELPGIDIFVCTADPLLEPPSIVVNTVLSVMAYDYPPKKLSIYLSDDGGSDLTFYAMLEAANFSKTWLPFCKKFRVEPTSPEAYFRTASEPLSDAVNVKDWLSVKKLYEEMKMRIEATIKLNRIPDHIRKQHKGFREWDFVLSKHDHQTILQIRVSSRISNGPIILNVDCDMYSNNSKAIKYSLCLFMDEKKGDEIAYIQFLQSFDNLTKNEIYASSFRVLQQLELHGLDAIGGPCYNGSGCFHRREALCGKKYDKNYNVDWKKVSDTEADESASFLEETCKVLASCTFEHNTTWGKEVHFVHSYMGLIYGFLVEDIITGLNIQCKGWKSMYLSPERDGFLGVAPITLLQTLVQHKRWMDGHLQVFLSRYCPLLYGYKKIPLKLRLAYCPYNLWAANCLPTLYIVVVPCLCLLKGISLFPKISSPWVFPFAYVAFVHRAYSLNEFLWCGGTFRGWCNDQRMWLFNRTTAYFFALFETILNLLGYSQLNFVVTAKVVDKEALKRYDEELIEFGATSPMFDILATLAMLNLFGSFGALKKVILDVDEDLQGLDKFGLQILLCFVLVIINLPVYQALFFRNDNGKMPNSVTYKSIIFVMLACTATMY
;
A
#
# COMPACT_ATOMS: atom_id res chain seq x y z
N MET A 1 21.20 -20.64 8.24
CA MET A 1 20.89 -21.97 8.83
C MET A 1 19.60 -22.58 8.25
N ILE A 2 18.49 -21.83 8.19
CA ILE A 2 17.17 -22.29 7.72
C ILE A 2 17.14 -22.76 6.24
N HIS A 3 17.82 -22.04 5.33
CA HIS A 3 17.89 -22.39 3.91
C HIS A 3 18.40 -23.82 3.62
N ASN A 4 19.33 -24.32 4.43
CA ASN A 4 19.91 -25.66 4.25
C ASN A 4 19.00 -26.79 4.76
N LEU A 5 18.00 -26.49 5.59
CA LEU A 5 17.12 -27.51 6.18
C LEU A 5 15.99 -27.93 5.22
N ILE A 6 15.38 -27.01 4.47
CA ILE A 6 14.38 -27.36 3.44
C ILE A 6 15.03 -28.10 2.28
N LEU A 7 16.13 -27.56 1.73
CA LEU A 7 16.78 -28.17 0.58
C LEU A 7 17.26 -29.60 0.90
N LYS A 8 17.72 -29.86 2.13
CA LYS A 8 18.08 -31.23 2.54
C LYS A 8 16.87 -32.14 2.79
N ARG A 9 15.72 -31.60 3.21
CA ARG A 9 14.58 -32.39 3.69
C ARG A 9 13.52 -32.65 2.62
N PHE A 10 13.28 -31.69 1.71
CA PHE A 10 12.14 -31.68 0.81
C PHE A 10 12.49 -31.39 -0.66
N GLU A 11 13.75 -31.52 -1.09
CA GLU A 11 14.16 -31.19 -2.49
C GLU A 11 13.31 -31.89 -3.56
N LYS A 12 12.77 -33.09 -3.24
CA LYS A 12 11.88 -33.86 -4.11
C LYS A 12 10.37 -33.66 -3.86
N GLU A 13 9.99 -32.88 -2.84
CA GLU A 13 8.60 -32.73 -2.35
C GLU A 13 8.14 -31.26 -2.38
N LEU A 14 8.80 -30.41 -3.17
CA LEU A 14 8.44 -29.00 -3.29
C LEU A 14 7.08 -28.83 -4.01
N PRO A 15 6.10 -28.11 -3.41
CA PRO A 15 4.79 -27.91 -4.01
C PRO A 15 4.82 -26.95 -5.20
N GLY A 16 3.78 -27.00 -6.04
CA GLY A 16 3.53 -25.96 -7.04
C GLY A 16 3.21 -24.59 -6.39
N ILE A 17 3.69 -23.51 -7.00
CA ILE A 17 3.45 -22.13 -6.58
C ILE A 17 2.83 -21.37 -7.75
N ASP A 18 1.66 -20.77 -7.50
CA ASP A 18 1.02 -19.88 -8.46
C ASP A 18 1.24 -18.43 -8.03
N ILE A 19 1.79 -17.62 -8.92
CA ILE A 19 2.09 -16.21 -8.66
C ILE A 19 1.17 -15.34 -9.50
N PHE A 20 0.45 -14.43 -8.87
CA PHE A 20 -0.44 -13.47 -9.51
C PHE A 20 0.17 -12.09 -9.43
N VAL A 21 0.32 -11.48 -10.60
CA VAL A 21 0.62 -10.05 -10.79
C VAL A 21 -0.63 -9.41 -11.37
N CYS A 22 -1.13 -8.35 -10.76
CA CYS A 22 -2.33 -7.65 -11.23
C CYS A 22 -1.99 -6.23 -11.68
N THR A 23 -2.58 -5.79 -12.80
CA THR A 23 -2.53 -4.41 -13.29
C THR A 23 -3.89 -3.99 -13.82
N ALA A 24 -4.20 -2.70 -13.77
CA ALA A 24 -5.52 -2.17 -14.08
C ALA A 24 -5.56 -1.15 -15.21
N ASP A 25 -4.50 -0.38 -15.42
CA ASP A 25 -4.48 0.66 -16.45
C ASP A 25 -3.04 0.92 -16.95
N PRO A 26 -2.75 0.73 -18.24
CA PRO A 26 -1.39 0.84 -18.78
C PRO A 26 -0.83 2.26 -18.79
N LEU A 27 -1.68 3.29 -18.61
CA LEU A 27 -1.24 4.68 -18.51
C LEU A 27 -0.92 5.05 -17.07
N LEU A 28 -1.72 4.57 -16.11
CA LEU A 28 -1.47 4.82 -14.68
C LEU A 28 -0.40 3.88 -14.13
N GLU A 29 -0.33 2.66 -14.63
CA GLU A 29 0.62 1.59 -14.27
C GLU A 29 1.39 1.18 -15.53
N PRO A 30 2.47 1.91 -15.89
CA PRO A 30 3.18 1.68 -17.14
C PRO A 30 3.59 0.20 -17.32
N PRO A 31 3.37 -0.40 -18.50
CA PRO A 31 3.77 -1.77 -18.80
C PRO A 31 5.25 -2.08 -18.53
N SER A 32 6.14 -1.07 -18.54
CA SER A 32 7.54 -1.24 -18.15
C SER A 32 7.70 -1.65 -16.68
N ILE A 33 6.88 -1.12 -15.77
CA ILE A 33 6.86 -1.51 -14.36
C ILE A 33 6.34 -2.95 -14.23
N VAL A 34 5.22 -3.26 -14.90
CA VAL A 34 4.60 -4.60 -14.93
C VAL A 34 5.61 -5.67 -15.37
N VAL A 35 6.32 -5.41 -16.48
CA VAL A 35 7.33 -6.34 -17.03
C VAL A 35 8.48 -6.58 -16.06
N ASN A 36 8.95 -5.54 -15.37
CA ASN A 36 10.03 -5.67 -14.38
C ASN A 36 9.60 -6.57 -13.21
N THR A 37 8.37 -6.40 -12.72
CA THR A 37 7.81 -7.25 -11.66
C THR A 37 7.62 -8.69 -12.14
N VAL A 38 7.08 -8.91 -13.33
CA VAL A 38 6.91 -10.26 -13.90
C VAL A 38 8.26 -10.96 -14.07
N LEU A 39 9.25 -10.30 -14.68
CA LEU A 39 10.61 -10.86 -14.83
C LEU A 39 11.27 -11.16 -13.49
N SER A 40 11.01 -10.33 -12.48
CA SER A 40 11.52 -10.50 -11.12
C SER A 40 10.96 -11.75 -10.45
N VAL A 41 9.65 -11.98 -10.52
CA VAL A 41 9.01 -13.17 -9.92
C VAL A 41 9.24 -14.45 -10.74
N MET A 42 9.52 -14.34 -12.04
CA MET A 42 9.96 -15.50 -12.85
C MET A 42 11.36 -15.98 -12.45
N ALA A 43 12.18 -15.13 -11.84
CA ALA A 43 13.57 -15.39 -11.49
C ALA A 43 13.77 -15.90 -10.05
N TYR A 44 12.71 -16.34 -9.37
CA TYR A 44 12.83 -17.00 -8.07
C TYR A 44 13.77 -18.22 -8.12
N ASP A 45 14.50 -18.44 -7.03
CA ASP A 45 15.33 -19.63 -6.83
C ASP A 45 14.42 -20.83 -6.48
N TYR A 46 13.69 -21.32 -7.50
CA TYR A 46 12.72 -22.41 -7.39
C TYR A 46 12.68 -23.28 -8.66
N PRO A 47 12.29 -24.57 -8.58
CA PRO A 47 12.17 -25.42 -9.76
C PRO A 47 11.20 -24.84 -10.80
N PRO A 48 11.62 -24.62 -12.07
CA PRO A 48 10.76 -23.98 -13.07
C PRO A 48 9.44 -24.71 -13.34
N LYS A 49 9.43 -26.05 -13.23
CA LYS A 49 8.23 -26.87 -13.42
C LYS A 49 7.19 -26.72 -12.29
N LYS A 50 7.58 -26.13 -11.16
CA LYS A 50 6.71 -25.93 -9.99
C LYS A 50 6.34 -24.45 -9.81
N LEU A 51 6.68 -23.60 -10.77
CA LEU A 51 6.41 -22.16 -10.72
C LEU A 51 5.53 -21.77 -11.89
N SER A 52 4.35 -21.24 -11.61
CA SER A 52 3.43 -20.71 -12.62
C SER A 52 3.15 -19.24 -12.34
N ILE A 53 3.39 -18.38 -13.33
CA ILE A 53 3.23 -16.93 -13.20
C ILE A 53 2.06 -16.52 -14.07
N TYR A 54 1.18 -15.72 -13.49
CA TYR A 54 -0.02 -15.23 -14.11
C TYR A 54 -0.08 -13.70 -14.01
N LEU A 55 -0.30 -13.05 -15.14
CA LEU A 55 -0.59 -11.62 -15.20
C LEU A 55 -2.08 -11.44 -15.46
N SER A 56 -2.74 -10.67 -14.60
CA SER A 56 -4.11 -10.20 -14.80
C SER A 56 -4.09 -8.73 -15.18
N ASP A 57 -4.70 -8.38 -16.31
CA ASP A 57 -4.80 -6.99 -16.81
C ASP A 57 -6.27 -6.60 -16.94
N ASP A 58 -6.78 -5.84 -15.96
CA ASP A 58 -8.17 -5.33 -15.97
C ASP A 58 -8.35 -4.22 -17.02
N GLY A 59 -7.26 -3.64 -17.54
CA GLY A 59 -7.30 -2.67 -18.61
C GLY A 59 -7.47 -3.30 -20.00
N GLY A 60 -7.27 -4.62 -20.11
CA GLY A 60 -7.35 -5.36 -21.37
C GLY A 60 -6.47 -4.75 -22.46
N SER A 61 -5.24 -4.34 -22.13
CA SER A 61 -4.41 -3.49 -22.99
C SER A 61 -3.54 -4.28 -23.97
N ASP A 62 -3.60 -3.92 -25.25
CA ASP A 62 -2.68 -4.44 -26.26
C ASP A 62 -1.24 -3.98 -25.99
N LEU A 63 -1.03 -2.81 -25.36
CA LEU A 63 0.27 -2.31 -24.92
C LEU A 63 0.89 -3.20 -23.85
N THR A 64 0.11 -3.63 -22.85
CA THR A 64 0.56 -4.58 -21.83
C THR A 64 0.92 -5.91 -22.48
N PHE A 65 0.11 -6.41 -23.40
CA PHE A 65 0.39 -7.64 -24.13
C PHE A 65 1.67 -7.54 -24.98
N TYR A 66 1.88 -6.41 -25.67
CA TYR A 66 3.12 -6.15 -26.39
C TYR A 66 4.35 -6.13 -25.46
N ALA A 67 4.25 -5.45 -24.32
CA ALA A 67 5.31 -5.43 -23.33
C ALA A 67 5.64 -6.84 -22.81
N MET A 68 4.63 -7.68 -22.62
CA MET A 68 4.81 -9.08 -22.24
C MET A 68 5.47 -9.93 -23.33
N LEU A 69 5.21 -9.66 -24.61
CA LEU A 69 5.90 -10.32 -25.72
C LEU A 69 7.39 -9.96 -25.75
N GLU A 70 7.72 -8.69 -25.54
CA GLU A 70 9.09 -8.19 -25.42
C GLU A 70 9.79 -8.82 -24.20
N ALA A 71 9.12 -8.86 -23.05
CA ALA A 71 9.59 -9.51 -21.82
C ALA A 71 9.84 -11.00 -22.02
N ALA A 72 8.95 -11.72 -22.70
CA ALA A 72 9.10 -13.13 -22.98
C ALA A 72 10.37 -13.41 -23.80
N ASN A 73 10.71 -12.55 -24.76
CA ASN A 73 11.95 -12.67 -25.51
C ASN A 73 13.18 -12.37 -24.65
N PHE A 74 13.15 -11.30 -23.85
CA PHE A 74 14.25 -10.94 -22.95
C PHE A 74 14.47 -11.99 -21.83
N SER A 75 13.40 -12.61 -21.33
CA SER A 75 13.44 -13.62 -20.26
C SER A 75 14.35 -14.82 -20.59
N LYS A 76 14.47 -15.17 -21.87
CA LYS A 76 15.35 -16.25 -22.37
C LYS A 76 16.81 -15.99 -22.05
N THR A 77 17.21 -14.72 -21.91
CA THR A 77 18.56 -14.29 -21.54
C THR A 77 18.62 -13.90 -20.06
N TRP A 78 17.60 -13.22 -19.54
CA TRP A 78 17.55 -12.72 -18.16
C TRP A 78 17.52 -13.84 -17.12
N LEU A 79 16.69 -14.87 -17.30
CA LEU A 79 16.54 -15.93 -16.28
C LEU A 79 17.81 -16.79 -16.13
N PRO A 80 18.50 -17.22 -17.20
CA PRO A 80 19.80 -17.87 -17.07
C PRO A 80 20.87 -16.95 -16.46
N PHE A 81 20.86 -15.66 -16.82
CA PHE A 81 21.76 -14.67 -16.22
C PHE A 81 21.54 -14.55 -14.70
N CYS A 82 20.29 -14.45 -14.26
CA CYS A 82 19.94 -14.41 -12.83
C CYS A 82 20.47 -15.62 -12.07
N LYS A 83 20.32 -16.83 -12.64
CA LYS A 83 20.81 -18.07 -12.04
C LYS A 83 22.34 -18.14 -12.01
N LYS A 84 23.01 -17.76 -13.11
CA LYS A 84 24.47 -17.77 -13.23
C LYS A 84 25.13 -16.81 -12.25
N PHE A 85 24.60 -15.60 -12.14
CA PHE A 85 25.20 -14.52 -11.34
C PHE A 85 24.58 -14.33 -9.95
N ARG A 86 23.56 -15.13 -9.60
CA ARG A 86 22.79 -15.02 -8.35
C ARG A 86 22.31 -13.57 -8.11
N VAL A 87 21.65 -13.03 -9.14
CA VAL A 87 21.17 -11.65 -9.18
C VAL A 87 20.17 -11.38 -8.06
N GLU A 88 20.40 -10.29 -7.32
CA GLU A 88 19.51 -9.77 -6.28
C GLU A 88 19.65 -8.24 -6.24
N PRO A 89 18.55 -7.45 -6.34
CA PRO A 89 17.17 -7.87 -6.57
C PRO A 89 16.98 -8.48 -7.97
N THR A 90 15.92 -9.27 -8.17
CA THR A 90 15.69 -9.96 -9.46
C THR A 90 14.93 -9.12 -10.49
N SER A 91 14.48 -7.91 -10.11
CA SER A 91 13.95 -6.92 -11.05
C SER A 91 15.11 -6.32 -11.87
N PRO A 92 15.07 -6.38 -13.22
CA PRO A 92 16.17 -5.88 -14.03
C PRO A 92 16.36 -4.36 -13.89
N GLU A 93 15.28 -3.56 -13.82
CA GLU A 93 15.39 -2.12 -13.53
C GLU A 93 16.12 -1.87 -12.21
N ALA A 94 15.69 -2.52 -11.13
CA ALA A 94 16.26 -2.32 -9.80
C ALA A 94 17.71 -2.79 -9.72
N TYR A 95 18.02 -3.91 -10.37
CA TYR A 95 19.38 -4.44 -10.48
C TYR A 95 20.28 -3.49 -11.25
N PHE A 96 19.94 -3.11 -12.49
CA PHE A 96 20.83 -2.28 -13.31
C PHE A 96 20.95 -0.82 -12.83
N ARG A 97 20.01 -0.34 -12.01
CA ARG A 97 20.12 0.97 -11.32
C ARG A 97 21.21 0.98 -10.25
N THR A 98 21.46 -0.14 -9.58
CA THR A 98 22.36 -0.22 -8.41
C THR A 98 23.62 -1.03 -8.65
N ALA A 99 23.59 -1.98 -9.58
CA ALA A 99 24.68 -2.88 -9.88
C ALA A 99 25.84 -2.14 -10.54
N SER A 100 27.03 -2.31 -9.98
CA SER A 100 28.28 -1.96 -10.63
C SER A 100 28.69 -3.05 -11.61
N GLU A 101 29.46 -2.67 -12.62
CA GLU A 101 30.06 -3.62 -13.56
C GLU A 101 30.92 -4.64 -12.80
N PRO A 102 30.82 -5.95 -13.11
CA PRO A 102 31.61 -6.97 -12.40
C PRO A 102 33.11 -6.73 -12.55
N LEU A 103 33.86 -6.79 -11.45
CA LEU A 103 35.33 -6.63 -11.45
C LEU A 103 36.10 -7.89 -11.88
N SER A 104 35.41 -9.02 -12.06
CA SER A 104 36.00 -10.34 -12.35
C SER A 104 35.76 -10.80 -13.78
N ASP A 105 36.76 -11.42 -14.40
CA ASP A 105 36.78 -12.10 -15.72
C ASP A 105 36.11 -11.35 -16.90
N ALA A 106 36.88 -11.11 -17.98
CA ALA A 106 36.42 -10.42 -19.18
C ALA A 106 35.14 -11.03 -19.80
N VAL A 107 34.92 -12.34 -19.62
CA VAL A 107 33.71 -13.04 -20.08
C VAL A 107 32.47 -12.61 -19.29
N ASN A 108 32.58 -12.46 -17.97
CA ASN A 108 31.46 -12.03 -17.12
C ASN A 108 31.08 -10.57 -17.38
N VAL A 109 32.09 -9.72 -17.65
CA VAL A 109 31.89 -8.33 -18.06
C VAL A 109 31.12 -8.25 -19.38
N LYS A 110 31.55 -9.02 -20.40
CA LYS A 110 30.88 -9.06 -21.70
C LYS A 110 29.43 -9.53 -21.60
N ASP A 111 29.18 -10.58 -20.82
CA ASP A 111 27.83 -11.08 -20.57
C ASP A 111 26.96 -10.01 -19.90
N TRP A 112 27.47 -9.35 -18.85
CA TRP A 112 26.74 -8.31 -18.12
C TRP A 112 26.38 -7.11 -19.02
N LEU A 113 27.34 -6.60 -19.79
CA LEU A 113 27.11 -5.49 -20.74
C LEU A 113 26.10 -5.89 -21.81
N SER A 114 26.18 -7.11 -22.33
CA SER A 114 25.24 -7.63 -23.32
C SER A 114 23.82 -7.68 -22.78
N VAL A 115 23.62 -8.21 -21.56
CA VAL A 115 22.29 -8.30 -20.94
C VAL A 115 21.75 -6.92 -20.60
N LYS A 116 22.58 -6.02 -20.06
CA LYS A 116 22.19 -4.63 -19.79
C LYS A 116 21.73 -3.93 -21.07
N LYS A 117 22.47 -4.08 -22.17
CA LYS A 117 22.10 -3.51 -23.47
C LYS A 117 20.74 -4.04 -23.95
N LEU A 118 20.53 -5.37 -23.89
CA LEU A 118 19.25 -5.97 -24.29
C LEU A 118 18.08 -5.50 -23.42
N TYR A 119 18.31 -5.29 -22.12
CA TYR A 119 17.31 -4.72 -21.22
C TYR A 119 16.93 -3.29 -21.62
N GLU A 120 17.91 -2.41 -21.80
CA GLU A 120 17.65 -1.02 -22.19
C GLU A 120 16.94 -0.94 -23.55
N GLU A 121 17.34 -1.78 -24.52
CA GLU A 121 16.67 -1.86 -25.81
C GLU A 121 15.21 -2.32 -25.69
N MET A 122 14.93 -3.31 -24.85
CA MET A 122 13.55 -3.76 -24.56
C MET A 122 12.73 -2.63 -23.92
N LYS A 123 13.27 -1.98 -22.89
CA LYS A 123 12.63 -0.87 -22.17
C LYS A 123 12.31 0.28 -23.11
N MET A 124 13.27 0.69 -23.94
CA MET A 124 13.06 1.76 -24.93
C MET A 124 11.95 1.43 -25.93
N ARG A 125 11.86 0.19 -26.42
CA ARG A 125 10.78 -0.23 -27.33
C ARG A 125 9.41 -0.13 -26.64
N ILE A 126 9.29 -0.65 -25.42
CA ILE A 126 8.05 -0.59 -24.63
C ILE A 126 7.62 0.85 -24.38
N GLU A 127 8.54 1.70 -23.87
CA GLU A 127 8.26 3.11 -23.57
C GLU A 127 7.91 3.93 -24.82
N ALA A 128 8.56 3.66 -25.96
CA ALA A 128 8.23 4.30 -27.22
C ALA A 128 6.81 3.98 -27.68
N THR A 129 6.38 2.71 -27.58
CA THR A 129 5.04 2.26 -27.93
C THR A 129 3.97 2.84 -27.00
N ILE A 130 4.25 2.92 -25.69
CA ILE A 130 3.35 3.58 -24.72
C ILE A 130 3.21 5.07 -25.05
N LYS A 131 4.32 5.77 -25.33
CA LYS A 131 4.32 7.19 -25.67
C LYS A 131 3.55 7.49 -26.95
N LEU A 132 3.64 6.61 -27.94
CA LEU A 132 2.88 6.70 -29.19
C LEU A 132 1.44 6.20 -29.04
N ASN A 133 1.10 5.56 -27.91
CA ASN A 133 -0.15 4.86 -27.68
C ASN A 133 -0.55 3.93 -28.85
N ARG A 134 0.46 3.32 -29.49
CA ARG A 134 0.27 2.53 -30.72
C ARG A 134 1.41 1.54 -30.92
N ILE A 135 1.03 0.30 -31.20
CA ILE A 135 1.95 -0.77 -31.58
C ILE A 135 2.18 -0.71 -33.10
N PRO A 136 3.42 -0.84 -33.58
CA PRO A 136 3.70 -0.91 -35.01
C PRO A 136 2.94 -2.03 -35.73
N ASP A 137 2.29 -1.73 -36.85
CA ASP A 137 1.41 -2.67 -37.57
C ASP A 137 2.11 -3.97 -37.99
N HIS A 138 3.41 -3.91 -38.29
CA HIS A 138 4.20 -5.09 -38.65
C HIS A 138 4.35 -6.07 -37.48
N ILE A 139 4.48 -5.58 -36.24
CA ILE A 139 4.53 -6.40 -35.02
C ILE A 139 3.16 -7.00 -34.76
N ARG A 140 2.09 -6.20 -34.88
CA ARG A 140 0.70 -6.66 -34.69
C ARG A 140 0.37 -7.84 -35.62
N LYS A 141 0.83 -7.79 -36.87
CA LYS A 141 0.63 -8.87 -37.87
C LYS A 141 1.47 -10.12 -37.61
N GLN A 142 2.60 -10.01 -36.93
CA GLN A 142 3.51 -11.14 -36.67
C GLN A 142 2.98 -12.10 -35.59
N HIS A 143 2.17 -11.61 -34.64
CA HIS A 143 1.69 -12.43 -33.54
C HIS A 143 0.16 -12.55 -33.56
N LYS A 144 -0.34 -13.79 -33.75
CA LYS A 144 -1.79 -14.08 -33.85
C LYS A 144 -2.61 -13.60 -32.65
N GLY A 145 -2.00 -13.52 -31.46
CA GLY A 145 -2.67 -13.06 -30.24
C GLY A 145 -3.19 -11.63 -30.30
N PHE A 146 -2.62 -10.76 -31.16
CA PHE A 146 -3.15 -9.40 -31.31
C PHE A 146 -4.53 -9.34 -31.96
N ARG A 147 -4.99 -10.44 -32.57
CA ARG A 147 -6.34 -10.53 -33.16
C ARG A 147 -7.45 -10.44 -32.13
N GLU A 148 -7.16 -10.70 -30.84
CA GLU A 148 -8.14 -10.51 -29.78
C GLU A 148 -8.66 -9.06 -29.76
N TRP A 149 -7.77 -8.08 -29.96
CA TRP A 149 -8.11 -6.66 -30.02
C TRP A 149 -8.73 -6.21 -31.35
N ASP A 150 -8.96 -7.12 -32.30
CA ASP A 150 -9.80 -6.82 -33.46
C ASP A 150 -11.30 -6.92 -33.09
N PHE A 151 -11.62 -7.58 -31.96
CA PHE A 151 -12.99 -7.79 -31.46
C PHE A 151 -13.28 -7.08 -30.13
N VAL A 152 -12.28 -6.50 -29.47
CA VAL A 152 -12.44 -5.71 -28.24
C VAL A 152 -13.06 -4.36 -28.59
N LEU A 153 -14.27 -4.11 -28.11
CA LEU A 153 -15.00 -2.86 -28.35
C LEU A 153 -14.58 -1.75 -27.38
N SER A 154 -14.24 -2.10 -26.14
CA SER A 154 -13.78 -1.15 -25.12
C SER A 154 -13.10 -1.85 -23.94
N LYS A 155 -12.47 -1.06 -23.05
CA LYS A 155 -12.00 -1.54 -21.73
C LYS A 155 -13.11 -2.02 -20.79
N HIS A 156 -14.39 -1.85 -21.16
CA HIS A 156 -15.53 -2.36 -20.40
C HIS A 156 -16.15 -3.60 -21.05
N ASP A 157 -15.64 -3.99 -22.22
CA ASP A 157 -16.13 -5.11 -23.01
C ASP A 157 -14.94 -5.79 -23.71
N HIS A 158 -14.23 -6.61 -22.93
CA HIS A 158 -13.09 -7.40 -23.37
C HIS A 158 -13.12 -8.81 -22.76
N GLN A 159 -12.37 -9.73 -23.36
CA GLN A 159 -12.22 -11.10 -22.85
C GLN A 159 -11.38 -11.14 -21.55
N THR A 160 -11.42 -12.29 -20.90
CA THR A 160 -11.27 -12.43 -19.45
C THR A 160 -9.95 -11.97 -18.79
N ILE A 161 -10.16 -11.35 -17.64
CA ILE A 161 -9.32 -11.15 -16.45
C ILE A 161 -8.91 -12.47 -15.76
N LEU A 162 -7.63 -12.69 -15.54
CA LEU A 162 -7.14 -13.96 -15.00
C LEU A 162 -7.51 -14.15 -13.51
N GLN A 163 -8.07 -15.31 -13.18
CA GLN A 163 -8.64 -15.59 -11.85
C GLN A 163 -8.00 -16.81 -11.16
N ILE A 164 -8.12 -16.87 -9.83
CA ILE A 164 -7.75 -18.05 -9.02
C ILE A 164 -8.41 -19.33 -9.56
N ARG A 165 -9.61 -19.22 -10.15
CA ARG A 165 -10.30 -20.31 -10.85
C ARG A 165 -9.52 -20.84 -12.04
N VAL A 166 -9.03 -19.97 -12.91
CA VAL A 166 -8.27 -20.34 -14.12
C VAL A 166 -7.00 -21.09 -13.72
N SER A 167 -6.25 -20.55 -12.75
CA SER A 167 -5.04 -21.24 -12.24
C SER A 167 -5.32 -22.64 -11.69
N SER A 168 -6.50 -22.87 -11.08
CA SER A 168 -6.87 -24.19 -10.54
C SER A 168 -7.02 -25.28 -11.58
N ARG A 169 -7.16 -24.92 -12.87
CA ARG A 169 -7.15 -25.87 -13.98
C ARG A 169 -5.81 -25.98 -14.68
N ILE A 170 -5.02 -24.92 -14.70
CA ILE A 170 -3.73 -24.89 -15.41
C ILE A 170 -2.64 -25.57 -14.59
N SER A 171 -2.43 -25.13 -13.36
CA SER A 171 -1.31 -25.59 -12.50
C SER A 171 -1.78 -26.12 -11.15
N ASN A 172 -2.92 -25.60 -10.65
CA ASN A 172 -3.51 -25.93 -9.36
C ASN A 172 -2.51 -25.85 -8.19
N GLY A 173 -1.63 -24.86 -8.19
CA GLY A 173 -0.60 -24.70 -7.16
C GLY A 173 -1.24 -24.55 -5.77
N PRO A 174 -0.88 -25.37 -4.76
CA PRO A 174 -1.46 -25.29 -3.41
C PRO A 174 -1.14 -23.98 -2.68
N ILE A 175 -0.07 -23.29 -3.08
CA ILE A 175 0.33 -21.99 -2.53
C ILE A 175 0.21 -20.94 -3.64
N ILE A 176 -0.42 -19.82 -3.29
CA ILE A 176 -0.63 -18.67 -4.15
C ILE A 176 0.19 -17.51 -3.59
N LEU A 177 1.00 -16.85 -4.40
CA LEU A 177 1.59 -15.55 -4.09
C LEU A 177 0.83 -14.48 -4.86
N ASN A 178 0.37 -13.45 -4.19
CA ASN A 178 -0.14 -12.25 -4.85
C ASN A 178 0.84 -11.08 -4.67
N VAL A 179 1.07 -10.35 -5.75
CA VAL A 179 1.87 -9.12 -5.76
C VAL A 179 1.21 -8.09 -6.69
N ASP A 180 1.31 -6.83 -6.29
CA ASP A 180 0.93 -5.70 -7.15
C ASP A 180 1.93 -5.54 -8.30
N CYS A 181 1.51 -4.86 -9.38
CA CYS A 181 2.36 -4.63 -10.54
C CYS A 181 3.65 -3.87 -10.23
N ASP A 182 3.69 -3.08 -9.16
CA ASP A 182 4.86 -2.32 -8.72
C ASP A 182 5.66 -2.99 -7.60
N MET A 183 5.28 -4.20 -7.16
CA MET A 183 5.92 -4.93 -6.07
C MET A 183 6.76 -6.11 -6.60
N TYR A 184 8.06 -5.90 -6.74
CA TYR A 184 8.99 -6.91 -7.25
C TYR A 184 9.69 -7.71 -6.15
N SER A 185 10.26 -8.86 -6.51
CA SER A 185 11.03 -9.71 -5.60
C SER A 185 12.43 -9.12 -5.37
N ASN A 186 12.71 -8.74 -4.13
CA ASN A 186 14.04 -8.31 -3.69
C ASN A 186 14.86 -9.46 -3.10
N ASN A 187 14.23 -10.61 -2.86
CA ASN A 187 14.88 -11.80 -2.34
C ASN A 187 14.39 -13.04 -3.09
N SER A 188 15.23 -13.59 -3.97
CA SER A 188 14.92 -14.80 -4.75
C SER A 188 14.61 -16.05 -3.91
N LYS A 189 14.81 -15.98 -2.58
CA LYS A 189 14.50 -17.06 -1.63
C LYS A 189 13.18 -16.87 -0.88
N ALA A 190 12.39 -15.83 -1.16
CA ALA A 190 11.14 -15.56 -0.45
C ALA A 190 10.19 -16.76 -0.43
N ILE A 191 10.02 -17.45 -1.57
CA ILE A 191 9.23 -18.70 -1.65
C ILE A 191 9.72 -19.74 -0.64
N LYS A 192 11.04 -19.97 -0.58
CA LYS A 192 11.63 -20.95 0.34
C LYS A 192 11.40 -20.56 1.80
N TYR A 193 11.46 -19.28 2.15
CA TYR A 193 11.14 -18.83 3.51
C TYR A 193 9.68 -19.06 3.87
N SER A 194 8.75 -18.77 2.96
CA SER A 194 7.32 -19.05 3.17
C SER A 194 7.06 -20.54 3.36
N LEU A 195 7.69 -21.39 2.54
CA LEU A 195 7.55 -22.84 2.66
C LEU A 195 8.11 -23.40 3.98
N CYS A 196 9.12 -22.74 4.59
CA CYS A 196 9.60 -23.14 5.94
C CYS A 196 8.49 -23.09 6.97
N LEU A 197 7.58 -22.14 6.81
CA LEU A 197 6.49 -21.89 7.74
C LEU A 197 5.27 -22.74 7.38
N PHE A 198 4.91 -22.87 6.10
CA PHE A 198 3.79 -23.71 5.67
C PHE A 198 4.03 -25.20 5.86
N MET A 199 5.26 -25.67 5.71
CA MET A 199 5.64 -27.08 5.81
C MET A 199 6.19 -27.46 7.20
N ASP A 200 6.04 -26.58 8.20
CA ASP A 200 6.38 -26.92 9.59
C ASP A 200 5.45 -28.04 10.11
N GLU A 201 6.03 -29.11 10.63
CA GLU A 201 5.30 -30.33 11.02
C GLU A 201 4.38 -30.15 12.24
N LYS A 202 4.57 -29.07 13.01
CA LYS A 202 3.80 -28.83 14.24
C LYS A 202 2.69 -27.82 14.03
N LYS A 203 2.96 -26.77 13.26
CA LYS A 203 2.08 -25.60 13.12
C LYS A 203 1.85 -25.17 11.68
N GLY A 204 2.53 -25.72 10.68
CA GLY A 204 2.36 -25.28 9.29
C GLY A 204 0.92 -25.46 8.78
N ASP A 205 0.24 -26.49 9.26
CA ASP A 205 -1.15 -26.81 8.88
C ASP A 205 -2.19 -25.80 9.41
N GLU A 206 -1.90 -25.02 10.47
CA GLU A 206 -2.82 -23.97 10.97
C GLU A 206 -2.69 -22.64 10.21
N ILE A 207 -1.71 -22.51 9.33
CA ILE A 207 -1.39 -21.25 8.64
C ILE A 207 -2.11 -21.18 7.31
N ALA A 208 -2.92 -20.15 7.16
CA ALA A 208 -3.57 -19.82 5.90
C ALA A 208 -2.75 -18.88 5.04
N TYR A 209 -2.06 -17.90 5.63
CA TYR A 209 -1.25 -16.97 4.84
C TYR A 209 -0.07 -16.40 5.63
N ILE A 210 0.96 -16.00 4.89
CA ILE A 210 2.19 -15.39 5.40
C ILE A 210 2.33 -14.04 4.71
N GLN A 211 2.15 -12.97 5.48
CA GLN A 211 2.33 -11.60 5.03
C GLN A 211 3.80 -11.22 5.19
N PHE A 212 4.44 -10.79 4.10
CA PHE A 212 5.77 -10.18 4.19
C PHE A 212 5.66 -8.69 4.53
N LEU A 213 6.75 -8.18 5.10
CA LEU A 213 7.01 -6.75 5.18
C LEU A 213 6.86 -6.10 3.79
N GLN A 214 6.09 -5.01 3.69
CA GLN A 214 5.96 -4.20 2.49
C GLN A 214 6.98 -3.07 2.51
N SER A 215 8.14 -3.30 1.90
CA SER A 215 9.18 -2.29 1.77
C SER A 215 9.09 -1.58 0.42
N PHE A 216 9.74 -0.42 0.31
CA PHE A 216 9.74 0.39 -0.93
C PHE A 216 11.18 0.77 -1.30
N ASP A 217 11.48 0.78 -2.59
CA ASP A 217 12.84 1.01 -3.09
C ASP A 217 13.22 2.47 -3.29
N ASN A 218 12.22 3.35 -3.35
CA ASN A 218 12.36 4.77 -3.60
C ASN A 218 12.18 5.61 -2.33
N LEU A 219 12.40 5.06 -1.14
CA LEU A 219 12.30 5.82 0.10
C LEU A 219 13.48 6.80 0.24
N THR A 220 13.18 8.05 0.53
CA THR A 220 14.19 9.05 0.90
C THR A 220 14.62 8.89 2.36
N LYS A 221 15.79 9.43 2.72
CA LYS A 221 16.40 9.27 4.04
C LYS A 221 15.49 9.66 5.21
N ASN A 222 14.73 10.74 5.05
CA ASN A 222 13.82 11.27 6.07
C ASN A 222 12.35 11.12 5.68
N GLU A 223 12.03 10.34 4.64
CA GLU A 223 10.67 9.90 4.30
C GLU A 223 9.62 11.02 4.39
N ILE A 224 9.70 11.98 3.48
CA ILE A 224 8.90 13.21 3.59
C ILE A 224 7.37 13.00 3.67
N TYR A 225 6.89 11.88 3.13
CA TYR A 225 5.48 11.47 3.14
C TYR A 225 5.16 10.31 4.10
N ALA A 226 6.14 9.84 4.88
CA ALA A 226 5.98 8.73 5.83
C ALA A 226 5.42 7.43 5.21
N SER A 227 5.73 7.18 3.93
CA SER A 227 5.13 6.11 3.13
C SER A 227 5.47 4.69 3.59
N SER A 228 6.55 4.49 4.34
CA SER A 228 6.92 3.14 4.81
C SER A 228 6.08 2.63 5.97
N PHE A 229 5.28 3.46 6.64
CA PHE A 229 4.57 3.06 7.86
C PHE A 229 5.50 2.36 8.88
N ARG A 230 6.71 2.91 9.04
CA ARG A 230 7.85 2.30 9.73
C ARG A 230 7.48 1.61 11.04
N VAL A 231 6.83 2.32 11.97
CA VAL A 231 6.46 1.77 13.29
C VAL A 231 5.41 0.66 13.16
N LEU A 232 4.41 0.85 12.30
CA LEU A 232 3.38 -0.17 12.06
C LEU A 232 4.00 -1.47 11.54
N GLN A 233 4.90 -1.37 10.56
CA GLN A 233 5.48 -2.54 9.93
C GLN A 233 6.58 -3.22 10.78
N GLN A 234 7.40 -2.45 11.49
CA GLN A 234 8.53 -2.97 12.27
C GLN A 234 8.18 -3.31 13.71
N LEU A 235 7.03 -2.86 14.22
CA LEU A 235 6.61 -3.10 15.60
C LEU A 235 5.19 -3.65 15.70
N GLU A 236 4.19 -2.94 15.16
CA GLU A 236 2.78 -3.30 15.37
C GLU A 236 2.41 -4.65 14.74
N LEU A 237 2.83 -4.92 13.50
CA LEU A 237 2.55 -6.19 12.82
C LEU A 237 3.23 -7.39 13.50
N HIS A 238 4.42 -7.21 14.07
CA HIS A 238 5.04 -8.23 14.93
C HIS A 238 4.21 -8.47 16.21
N GLY A 239 3.63 -7.41 16.78
CA GLY A 239 2.68 -7.52 17.90
C GLY A 239 1.41 -8.30 17.54
N LEU A 240 0.85 -8.09 16.33
CA LEU A 240 -0.29 -8.85 15.82
C LEU A 240 0.06 -10.33 15.61
N ASP A 241 1.28 -10.62 15.15
CA ASP A 241 1.77 -11.97 14.94
C ASP A 241 1.70 -12.83 16.22
N ALA A 242 2.01 -12.23 17.37
CA ALA A 242 1.95 -12.89 18.67
C ALA A 242 0.52 -13.25 19.15
N ILE A 243 -0.53 -12.71 18.51
CA ILE A 243 -1.92 -12.85 18.97
C ILE A 243 -2.86 -13.51 17.97
N GLY A 244 -2.35 -14.01 16.85
CA GLY A 244 -3.10 -14.76 15.83
C GLY A 244 -2.67 -14.50 14.40
N GLY A 245 -1.77 -13.55 14.18
CA GLY A 245 -1.21 -13.22 12.87
C GLY A 245 -1.63 -11.84 12.37
N PRO A 246 -0.85 -11.25 11.44
CA PRO A 246 -1.15 -9.96 10.85
C PRO A 246 -2.38 -10.00 9.93
N CYS A 247 -2.89 -8.83 9.59
CA CYS A 247 -3.84 -8.64 8.49
C CYS A 247 -3.22 -9.10 7.15
N TYR A 248 -4.07 -9.40 6.18
CA TYR A 248 -3.67 -9.53 4.77
C TYR A 248 -3.69 -8.14 4.15
N ASN A 249 -2.54 -7.66 3.67
CA ASN A 249 -2.33 -6.26 3.24
C ASN A 249 -2.24 -6.10 1.70
N GLY A 250 -2.81 -7.04 0.94
CA GLY A 250 -3.02 -6.87 -0.50
C GLY A 250 -1.84 -7.23 -1.42
N SER A 251 -0.61 -7.31 -0.90
CA SER A 251 0.59 -7.60 -1.72
C SER A 251 1.71 -8.23 -0.90
N GLY A 252 2.58 -9.02 -1.55
CA GLY A 252 3.69 -9.72 -0.91
C GLY A 252 3.22 -10.79 0.08
N CYS A 253 2.08 -11.43 -0.20
CA CYS A 253 1.47 -12.40 0.70
C CYS A 253 1.37 -13.78 0.05
N PHE A 254 1.84 -14.80 0.77
CA PHE A 254 1.66 -16.18 0.35
C PHE A 254 0.44 -16.77 1.02
N HIS A 255 -0.50 -17.30 0.25
CA HIS A 255 -1.74 -17.91 0.70
C HIS A 255 -1.76 -19.41 0.42
N ARG A 256 -2.31 -20.17 1.35
CA ARG A 256 -2.80 -21.52 1.10
C ARG A 256 -4.06 -21.43 0.25
N ARG A 257 -4.04 -22.02 -0.95
CA ARG A 257 -5.15 -22.02 -1.91
C ARG A 257 -6.46 -22.46 -1.27
N GLU A 258 -6.45 -23.54 -0.49
CA GLU A 258 -7.66 -24.05 0.14
C GLU A 258 -8.31 -23.03 1.10
N ALA A 259 -7.49 -22.32 1.89
CA ALA A 259 -7.98 -21.30 2.82
C ALA A 259 -8.59 -20.11 2.07
N LEU A 260 -7.92 -19.65 1.00
CA LEU A 260 -8.43 -18.58 0.13
C LEU A 260 -9.70 -19.02 -0.63
N CYS A 261 -9.79 -20.29 -1.02
CA CYS A 261 -10.98 -20.92 -1.58
C CYS A 261 -12.05 -21.26 -0.53
N GLY A 262 -11.91 -20.77 0.70
CA GLY A 262 -12.96 -20.77 1.69
C GLY A 262 -13.03 -21.98 2.62
N LYS A 263 -12.05 -22.90 2.58
CA LYS A 263 -11.97 -24.03 3.50
C LYS A 263 -11.92 -23.52 4.94
N LYS A 264 -12.68 -24.16 5.83
CA LYS A 264 -12.61 -23.91 7.27
C LYS A 264 -11.48 -24.72 7.88
N TYR A 265 -10.72 -24.14 8.81
CA TYR A 265 -9.68 -24.88 9.52
C TYR A 265 -10.30 -25.89 10.49
N ASP A 266 -9.72 -27.10 10.51
CA ASP A 266 -10.04 -28.15 11.46
C ASP A 266 -8.75 -28.58 12.18
N LYS A 267 -8.82 -28.93 13.46
CA LYS A 267 -7.63 -29.29 14.25
C LYS A 267 -6.97 -30.59 13.79
N ASN A 268 -7.70 -31.46 13.13
CA ASN A 268 -7.19 -32.71 12.56
C ASN A 268 -6.76 -32.53 11.09
N TYR A 269 -6.80 -31.31 10.57
CA TYR A 269 -6.31 -31.01 9.23
C TYR A 269 -4.80 -31.25 9.18
N ASN A 270 -4.38 -32.04 8.19
CA ASN A 270 -2.98 -32.29 7.88
C ASN A 270 -2.81 -32.28 6.36
N VAL A 271 -1.74 -31.63 5.90
CA VAL A 271 -1.43 -31.54 4.47
C VAL A 271 -0.49 -32.67 4.07
N ASP A 272 -0.96 -33.52 3.16
CA ASP A 272 -0.10 -34.47 2.47
C ASP A 272 0.64 -33.77 1.31
N TRP A 273 1.80 -33.20 1.63
CA TRP A 273 2.62 -32.47 0.66
C TRP A 273 3.10 -33.32 -0.52
N LYS A 274 3.22 -34.64 -0.36
CA LYS A 274 3.60 -35.57 -1.44
C LYS A 274 2.49 -35.68 -2.48
N LYS A 275 1.26 -35.91 -2.01
CA LYS A 275 0.10 -35.98 -2.91
C LYS A 275 -0.09 -34.68 -3.68
N VAL A 276 0.15 -33.55 -3.02
CA VAL A 276 0.00 -32.22 -3.60
C VAL A 276 1.14 -31.90 -4.58
N SER A 277 2.35 -32.42 -4.37
CA SER A 277 3.47 -32.22 -5.30
C SER A 277 3.35 -33.04 -6.58
N ASP A 278 2.61 -34.16 -6.55
CA ASP A 278 2.57 -35.14 -7.65
C ASP A 278 1.41 -34.94 -8.65
N THR A 279 0.58 -33.91 -8.46
CA THR A 279 -0.51 -33.56 -9.40
C THR A 279 0.06 -32.95 -10.70
N GLU A 280 0.45 -33.80 -11.66
CA GLU A 280 0.63 -33.42 -13.06
C GLU A 280 -0.59 -33.95 -13.85
N ALA A 281 -1.43 -33.05 -14.35
CA ALA A 281 -2.50 -33.39 -15.29
C ALA A 281 -1.98 -33.20 -16.72
N ASP A 282 -1.83 -34.29 -17.46
CA ASP A 282 -1.43 -34.28 -18.87
C ASP A 282 -2.67 -34.04 -19.77
N GLU A 283 -3.23 -32.83 -19.67
CA GLU A 283 -4.35 -32.38 -20.50
C GLU A 283 -3.84 -31.54 -21.70
N SER A 284 -4.51 -31.63 -22.85
CA SER A 284 -4.11 -30.87 -24.03
C SER A 284 -4.33 -29.37 -23.83
N ALA A 285 -3.43 -28.55 -24.37
CA ALA A 285 -3.51 -27.09 -24.26
C ALA A 285 -4.83 -26.52 -24.80
N SER A 286 -5.39 -27.11 -25.87
CA SER A 286 -6.68 -26.69 -26.43
C SER A 286 -7.85 -26.95 -25.49
N PHE A 287 -7.83 -28.08 -24.78
CA PHE A 287 -8.88 -28.43 -23.81
C PHE A 287 -8.79 -27.55 -22.56
N LEU A 288 -7.57 -27.28 -22.08
CA LEU A 288 -7.33 -26.33 -21.00
C LEU A 288 -7.82 -24.94 -21.37
N GLU A 289 -7.54 -24.46 -22.60
CA GLU A 289 -8.01 -23.16 -23.08
C GLU A 289 -9.54 -23.05 -23.07
N GLU A 290 -10.24 -24.05 -23.61
CA GLU A 290 -11.71 -24.08 -23.65
C GLU A 290 -12.32 -24.11 -22.25
N THR A 291 -11.79 -24.96 -21.36
CA THR A 291 -12.24 -25.04 -19.97
C THR A 291 -11.98 -23.73 -19.22
N CYS A 292 -10.80 -23.13 -19.43
CA CYS A 292 -10.44 -21.87 -18.80
C CYS A 292 -11.40 -20.77 -19.25
N LYS A 293 -11.76 -20.67 -20.53
CA LYS A 293 -12.75 -19.69 -21.04
C LYS A 293 -14.08 -19.75 -20.29
N VAL A 294 -14.54 -20.93 -19.88
CA VAL A 294 -15.77 -21.08 -19.08
C VAL A 294 -15.57 -20.53 -17.66
N LEU A 295 -14.48 -20.91 -16.98
CA LEU A 295 -14.16 -20.42 -15.62
C LEU A 295 -13.92 -18.91 -15.57
N ALA A 296 -13.50 -18.38 -16.69
CA ALA A 296 -13.14 -17.02 -16.97
C ALA A 296 -14.36 -16.15 -17.36
N SER A 297 -15.52 -16.76 -17.60
CA SER A 297 -16.72 -16.03 -18.03
C SER A 297 -17.20 -15.03 -16.98
N CYS A 298 -17.65 -13.86 -17.42
CA CYS A 298 -18.31 -12.86 -16.57
C CYS A 298 -19.57 -13.42 -15.87
N THR A 299 -20.19 -14.46 -16.44
CA THR A 299 -21.38 -15.09 -15.88
C THR A 299 -21.07 -16.19 -14.86
N PHE A 300 -19.80 -16.63 -14.74
CA PHE A 300 -19.45 -17.76 -13.88
C PHE A 300 -19.84 -17.51 -12.42
N GLU A 301 -19.73 -16.26 -11.97
CA GLU A 301 -19.97 -15.89 -10.57
C GLU A 301 -21.45 -15.76 -10.23
N HIS A 302 -22.32 -15.73 -11.25
CA HIS A 302 -23.76 -15.63 -11.04
C HIS A 302 -24.25 -16.87 -10.27
N ASN A 303 -24.92 -16.63 -9.14
CA ASN A 303 -25.44 -17.68 -8.24
C ASN A 303 -24.38 -18.59 -7.62
N THR A 304 -23.13 -18.13 -7.50
CA THR A 304 -22.06 -18.84 -6.78
C THR A 304 -21.69 -18.14 -5.48
N THR A 305 -20.90 -18.81 -4.62
CA THR A 305 -20.34 -18.25 -3.38
C THR A 305 -19.02 -17.51 -3.58
N TRP A 306 -18.64 -17.20 -4.82
CA TRP A 306 -17.45 -16.40 -5.13
C TRP A 306 -17.64 -14.94 -4.75
N GLY A 307 -16.78 -14.46 -3.86
CA GLY A 307 -16.72 -13.08 -3.36
C GLY A 307 -17.98 -12.52 -2.68
N LYS A 308 -19.09 -13.26 -2.72
CA LYS A 308 -20.40 -12.89 -2.18
C LYS A 308 -20.96 -14.00 -1.33
N GLU A 309 -21.83 -13.62 -0.40
CA GLU A 309 -22.60 -14.59 0.38
C GLU A 309 -23.84 -14.97 -0.42
N VAL A 310 -24.07 -16.27 -0.60
CA VAL A 310 -25.37 -16.78 -1.04
C VAL A 310 -26.16 -17.10 0.23
N HIS A 311 -27.40 -16.60 0.32
CA HIS A 311 -28.28 -16.90 1.46
C HIS A 311 -28.26 -18.40 1.78
N PHE A 312 -28.10 -18.74 3.06
CA PHE A 312 -27.93 -20.09 3.66
C PHE A 312 -26.53 -20.73 3.65
N VAL A 313 -25.53 -20.19 2.95
CA VAL A 313 -24.15 -20.72 2.98
C VAL A 313 -23.17 -19.68 3.54
N HIS A 314 -22.80 -19.82 4.82
CA HIS A 314 -21.79 -18.97 5.47
C HIS A 314 -20.35 -19.32 5.05
N SER A 315 -20.07 -19.36 3.74
CA SER A 315 -18.70 -19.59 3.24
C SER A 315 -18.41 -18.85 1.94
N TYR A 316 -17.58 -17.80 2.04
CA TYR A 316 -16.99 -17.10 0.90
C TYR A 316 -15.83 -17.88 0.29
N MET A 317 -15.75 -17.87 -1.05
CA MET A 317 -14.58 -18.29 -1.83
C MET A 317 -13.92 -17.07 -2.46
N GLY A 318 -12.58 -17.02 -2.43
CA GLY A 318 -11.81 -15.92 -3.00
C GLY A 318 -11.79 -14.65 -2.16
N LEU A 319 -11.51 -13.53 -2.82
CA LEU A 319 -11.55 -12.19 -2.22
C LEU A 319 -13.00 -11.76 -1.98
N ILE A 320 -13.26 -11.10 -0.85
CA ILE A 320 -14.60 -10.59 -0.51
C ILE A 320 -14.88 -9.28 -1.27
N TYR A 321 -15.99 -9.21 -1.99
CA TYR A 321 -16.32 -8.06 -2.81
C TYR A 321 -17.02 -6.93 -2.04
N GLY A 322 -17.03 -5.73 -2.64
CA GLY A 322 -17.82 -4.59 -2.19
C GLY A 322 -17.15 -3.74 -1.10
N PHE A 323 -15.86 -3.93 -0.85
CA PHE A 323 -15.06 -3.12 0.07
C PHE A 323 -13.82 -2.62 -0.67
N LEU A 324 -13.38 -1.39 -0.36
CA LEU A 324 -12.14 -0.80 -0.91
C LEU A 324 -10.85 -1.39 -0.28
N VAL A 325 -11.01 -2.16 0.79
CA VAL A 325 -9.94 -2.90 1.50
C VAL A 325 -10.33 -4.38 1.57
N GLU A 326 -10.63 -4.94 0.39
CA GLU A 326 -11.04 -6.34 0.23
C GLU A 326 -10.02 -7.33 0.80
N ASP A 327 -8.75 -6.94 0.81
CA ASP A 327 -7.63 -7.65 1.41
C ASP A 327 -7.82 -7.83 2.93
N ILE A 328 -8.03 -6.75 3.67
CA ILE A 328 -8.17 -6.73 5.13
C ILE A 328 -9.37 -7.59 5.55
N ILE A 329 -10.52 -7.40 4.89
CA ILE A 329 -11.73 -8.17 5.19
C ILE A 329 -11.59 -9.65 4.81
N THR A 330 -10.90 -9.96 3.70
CA THR A 330 -10.63 -11.36 3.31
C THR A 330 -9.73 -12.04 4.34
N GLY A 331 -8.67 -11.36 4.81
CA GLY A 331 -7.81 -11.83 5.88
C GLY A 331 -8.58 -12.08 7.18
N LEU A 332 -9.41 -11.12 7.61
CA LEU A 332 -10.28 -11.27 8.78
C LEU A 332 -11.22 -12.47 8.64
N ASN A 333 -11.82 -12.66 7.47
CA ASN A 333 -12.72 -13.78 7.21
C ASN A 333 -12.00 -15.14 7.26
N ILE A 334 -10.81 -15.24 6.69
CA ILE A 334 -9.97 -16.44 6.77
C ILE A 334 -9.65 -16.76 8.23
N GLN A 335 -9.24 -15.76 9.03
CA GLN A 335 -8.97 -15.98 10.46
C GLN A 335 -10.23 -16.36 11.24
N CYS A 336 -11.39 -15.79 10.90
CA CYS A 336 -12.68 -16.16 11.49
C CYS A 336 -13.13 -17.59 11.13
N LYS A 337 -12.54 -18.20 10.10
CA LYS A 337 -12.70 -19.62 9.77
C LYS A 337 -11.75 -20.54 10.55
N GLY A 338 -11.03 -20.00 11.54
CA GLY A 338 -10.16 -20.74 12.47
C GLY A 338 -8.71 -20.83 12.04
N TRP A 339 -8.36 -20.30 10.87
CA TRP A 339 -6.97 -20.23 10.41
C TRP A 339 -6.18 -19.16 11.17
N LYS A 340 -4.85 -19.29 11.14
CA LYS A 340 -3.91 -18.25 11.57
C LYS A 340 -3.16 -17.66 10.38
N SER A 341 -2.56 -16.52 10.61
CA SER A 341 -1.57 -15.94 9.69
C SER A 341 -0.23 -15.76 10.38
N MET A 342 0.81 -15.53 9.58
CA MET A 342 2.13 -15.19 10.08
C MET A 342 2.70 -13.94 9.42
N TYR A 343 3.49 -13.18 10.16
CA TYR A 343 4.26 -12.05 9.66
C TYR A 343 5.73 -12.43 9.46
N LEU A 344 6.29 -12.16 8.28
CA LEU A 344 7.68 -12.49 7.97
C LEU A 344 8.48 -11.27 7.52
N SER A 345 9.51 -10.95 8.29
CA SER A 345 10.50 -9.92 7.99
C SER A 345 11.90 -10.54 8.00
N PRO A 346 12.37 -11.07 6.85
CA PRO A 346 13.73 -11.62 6.74
C PRO A 346 14.77 -10.49 6.67
N GLU A 347 16.04 -10.79 6.99
CA GLU A 347 17.16 -9.81 6.98
C GLU A 347 17.28 -9.02 5.67
N ARG A 348 17.03 -9.68 4.54
CA ARG A 348 16.80 -9.03 3.24
C ARG A 348 15.31 -9.10 2.95
N ASP A 349 14.67 -7.94 2.91
CA ASP A 349 13.26 -7.76 2.59
C ASP A 349 12.85 -8.63 1.39
N GLY A 350 11.73 -9.33 1.52
CA GLY A 350 11.25 -10.23 0.48
C GLY A 350 10.85 -9.49 -0.80
N PHE A 351 10.20 -8.34 -0.62
CA PHE A 351 9.56 -7.58 -1.68
C PHE A 351 9.89 -6.11 -1.55
N LEU A 352 10.02 -5.43 -2.69
CA LEU A 352 10.17 -3.99 -2.78
C LEU A 352 9.15 -3.43 -3.76
N GLY A 353 8.39 -2.44 -3.30
CA GLY A 353 7.41 -1.68 -4.07
C GLY A 353 7.90 -0.29 -4.44
N VAL A 354 7.00 0.50 -5.06
CA VAL A 354 7.23 1.92 -5.35
C VAL A 354 6.25 2.78 -4.53
N ALA A 355 6.79 3.58 -3.62
CA ALA A 355 6.01 4.51 -2.81
C ALA A 355 5.56 5.73 -3.64
N PRO A 356 4.41 6.36 -3.32
CA PRO A 356 4.01 7.63 -3.92
C PRO A 356 5.05 8.73 -3.73
N ILE A 357 5.29 9.52 -4.78
CA ILE A 357 6.30 10.61 -4.79
C ILE A 357 5.69 12.01 -4.67
N THR A 358 4.37 12.12 -4.54
CA THR A 358 3.68 13.40 -4.34
C THR A 358 2.75 13.36 -3.13
N LEU A 359 2.51 14.52 -2.52
CA LEU A 359 1.58 14.62 -1.39
C LEU A 359 0.17 14.22 -1.81
N LEU A 360 -0.31 14.66 -2.97
CA LEU A 360 -1.68 14.36 -3.40
C LEU A 360 -1.90 12.86 -3.62
N GLN A 361 -0.95 12.16 -4.26
CA GLN A 361 -1.05 10.69 -4.42
C GLN A 361 -1.11 10.01 -3.06
N THR A 362 -0.28 10.44 -2.10
CA THR A 362 -0.28 9.91 -0.73
C THR A 362 -1.64 10.14 -0.05
N LEU A 363 -2.18 11.37 -0.09
CA LEU A 363 -3.46 11.68 0.55
C LEU A 363 -4.65 10.92 -0.09
N VAL A 364 -4.65 10.77 -1.42
CA VAL A 364 -5.69 9.99 -2.14
C VAL A 364 -5.62 8.51 -1.76
N GLN A 365 -4.41 7.93 -1.68
CA GLN A 365 -4.21 6.56 -1.24
C GLN A 365 -4.71 6.35 0.19
N HIS A 366 -4.33 7.24 1.12
CA HIS A 366 -4.80 7.19 2.50
C HIS A 366 -6.31 7.33 2.61
N LYS A 367 -6.93 8.23 1.83
CA LYS A 367 -8.39 8.39 1.81
C LYS A 367 -9.07 7.06 1.46
N ARG A 368 -8.63 6.40 0.38
CA ARG A 368 -9.17 5.11 -0.07
C ARG A 368 -9.08 4.03 1.00
N TRP A 369 -7.93 3.91 1.66
CA TRP A 369 -7.76 2.96 2.76
C TRP A 369 -8.69 3.28 3.93
N MET A 370 -8.81 4.55 4.31
CA MET A 370 -9.68 4.96 5.40
C MET A 370 -11.16 4.73 5.12
N ASP A 371 -11.59 5.00 3.88
CA ASP A 371 -12.93 4.70 3.42
C ASP A 371 -13.23 3.21 3.62
N GLY A 372 -12.36 2.34 3.12
CA GLY A 372 -12.53 0.90 3.25
C GLY A 372 -12.51 0.43 4.71
N HIS A 373 -11.57 0.91 5.51
CA HIS A 373 -11.46 0.57 6.92
C HIS A 373 -12.70 0.95 7.73
N LEU A 374 -13.23 2.16 7.51
CA LEU A 374 -14.45 2.61 8.18
C LEU A 374 -15.69 1.86 7.69
N GLN A 375 -15.78 1.55 6.39
CA GLN A 375 -16.83 0.67 5.86
C GLN A 375 -16.83 -0.69 6.54
N VAL A 376 -15.66 -1.32 6.68
CA VAL A 376 -15.54 -2.61 7.40
C VAL A 376 -16.06 -2.46 8.83
N PHE A 377 -15.68 -1.40 9.54
CA PHE A 377 -16.13 -1.16 10.91
C PHE A 377 -17.65 -1.00 11.04
N LEU A 378 -18.26 -0.26 10.11
CA LEU A 378 -19.70 0.06 10.13
C LEU A 378 -20.57 -1.03 9.50
N SER A 379 -19.95 -1.99 8.83
CA SER A 379 -20.64 -3.16 8.26
C SER A 379 -20.81 -4.30 9.28
N ARG A 380 -21.52 -5.35 8.85
CA ARG A 380 -21.60 -6.63 9.58
C ARG A 380 -20.25 -7.32 9.81
N TYR A 381 -19.21 -6.90 9.08
CA TYR A 381 -17.84 -7.42 9.21
C TYR A 381 -17.01 -6.68 10.26
N CYS A 382 -17.63 -5.83 11.07
CA CYS A 382 -16.99 -5.22 12.23
C CYS A 382 -16.24 -6.29 13.06
N PRO A 383 -14.91 -6.18 13.26
CA PRO A 383 -14.12 -7.22 13.92
C PRO A 383 -14.63 -7.61 15.31
N LEU A 384 -15.21 -6.65 16.04
CA LEU A 384 -15.78 -6.87 17.38
C LEU A 384 -16.96 -7.85 17.34
N LEU A 385 -17.83 -7.70 16.34
CA LEU A 385 -19.06 -8.49 16.16
C LEU A 385 -18.79 -9.74 15.34
N TYR A 386 -18.22 -9.59 14.14
CA TYR A 386 -18.01 -10.68 13.20
C TYR A 386 -17.06 -11.75 13.74
N GLY A 387 -16.02 -11.33 14.46
CA GLY A 387 -15.04 -12.20 15.10
C GLY A 387 -15.49 -12.81 16.43
N TYR A 388 -16.65 -12.42 16.96
CA TYR A 388 -17.13 -12.89 18.27
C TYR A 388 -17.22 -14.42 18.29
N LYS A 389 -16.57 -15.04 19.29
CA LYS A 389 -16.40 -16.50 19.43
C LYS A 389 -15.66 -17.21 18.26
N LYS A 390 -15.19 -16.48 17.25
CA LYS A 390 -14.42 -17.02 16.11
C LYS A 390 -12.92 -16.77 16.25
N ILE A 391 -12.53 -15.59 16.74
CA ILE A 391 -11.13 -15.21 16.98
C ILE A 391 -10.93 -14.62 18.39
N PRO A 392 -9.70 -14.66 18.94
CA PRO A 392 -9.41 -14.13 20.28
C PRO A 392 -9.82 -12.66 20.45
N LEU A 393 -10.24 -12.27 21.66
CA LEU A 393 -10.61 -10.86 21.95
C LEU A 393 -9.46 -9.89 21.63
N LYS A 394 -8.24 -10.25 22.01
CA LYS A 394 -7.03 -9.48 21.72
C LYS A 394 -6.85 -9.20 20.22
N LEU A 395 -7.08 -10.19 19.36
CA LEU A 395 -6.97 -10.02 17.91
C LEU A 395 -8.09 -9.12 17.38
N ARG A 396 -9.34 -9.31 17.86
CA ARG A 396 -10.46 -8.43 17.51
C ARG A 396 -10.17 -6.96 17.82
N LEU A 397 -9.64 -6.70 19.02
CA LEU A 397 -9.26 -5.36 19.44
C LEU A 397 -8.10 -4.81 18.61
N ALA A 398 -7.15 -5.64 18.18
CA ALA A 398 -6.03 -5.21 17.35
C ALA A 398 -6.45 -4.76 15.93
N TYR A 399 -7.55 -5.28 15.37
CA TYR A 399 -8.11 -4.78 14.10
C TYR A 399 -8.78 -3.41 14.24
N CYS A 400 -9.30 -3.06 15.41
CA CYS A 400 -10.14 -1.87 15.60
C CYS A 400 -9.42 -0.53 15.36
N PRO A 401 -8.17 -0.30 15.81
CA PRO A 401 -7.46 0.96 15.57
C PRO A 401 -7.40 1.35 14.09
N TYR A 402 -7.09 0.40 13.21
CA TYR A 402 -7.03 0.62 11.77
C TYR A 402 -8.40 0.98 11.19
N ASN A 403 -9.42 0.21 11.59
CA ASN A 403 -10.81 0.39 11.19
C ASN A 403 -11.43 1.73 11.66
N LEU A 404 -10.86 2.35 12.68
CA LEU A 404 -11.30 3.64 13.25
C LEU A 404 -10.38 4.80 12.92
N TRP A 405 -9.39 4.62 12.04
CA TRP A 405 -8.47 5.70 11.66
C TRP A 405 -9.22 6.92 11.12
N ALA A 406 -10.21 6.74 10.24
CA ALA A 406 -11.02 7.84 9.70
C ALA A 406 -11.67 8.68 10.82
N ALA A 407 -12.21 8.04 11.86
CA ALA A 407 -12.88 8.72 12.98
C ALA A 407 -11.94 9.60 13.81
N ASN A 408 -10.62 9.32 13.79
CA ASN A 408 -9.61 10.15 14.47
C ASN A 408 -9.44 11.54 13.85
N CYS A 409 -10.05 11.82 12.69
CA CYS A 409 -10.08 13.19 12.15
C CYS A 409 -10.81 14.16 13.10
N LEU A 410 -11.89 13.73 13.76
CA LEU A 410 -12.74 14.59 14.60
C LEU A 410 -11.98 15.20 15.79
N PRO A 411 -11.32 14.40 16.66
CA PRO A 411 -10.53 14.97 17.75
C PRO A 411 -9.34 15.80 17.24
N THR A 412 -8.77 15.44 16.08
CA THR A 412 -7.67 16.19 15.49
C THR A 412 -8.12 17.58 15.02
N LEU A 413 -9.24 17.65 14.29
CA LEU A 413 -9.84 18.91 13.85
C LEU A 413 -10.22 19.78 15.05
N TYR A 414 -10.74 19.20 16.12
CA TYR A 414 -10.99 19.93 17.37
C TYR A 414 -9.71 20.60 17.89
N ILE A 415 -8.61 19.84 18.03
CA ILE A 415 -7.33 20.34 18.54
C ILE A 415 -6.72 21.41 17.63
N VAL A 416 -6.92 21.32 16.31
CA VAL A 416 -6.32 22.26 15.34
C VAL A 416 -7.12 23.54 15.18
N VAL A 417 -8.44 23.51 15.40
CA VAL A 417 -9.34 24.65 15.16
C VAL A 417 -9.74 25.33 16.47
N VAL A 418 -10.27 24.57 17.43
CA VAL A 418 -10.98 25.13 18.60
C VAL A 418 -10.05 25.91 19.53
N PRO A 419 -8.84 25.42 19.89
CA PRO A 419 -7.90 26.18 20.71
C PRO A 419 -7.53 27.55 20.13
N CYS A 420 -7.35 27.63 18.81
CA CYS A 420 -7.03 28.85 18.10
C CYS A 420 -8.20 29.86 18.13
N LEU A 421 -9.42 29.42 17.83
CA LEU A 421 -10.60 30.28 17.87
C LEU A 421 -10.90 30.76 19.30
N CYS A 422 -10.78 29.89 20.29
CA CYS A 422 -10.94 30.26 21.69
C CYS A 422 -9.89 31.28 22.14
N LEU A 423 -8.64 31.13 21.69
CA LEU A 423 -7.56 32.09 21.95
C LEU A 423 -7.88 33.48 21.36
N LEU A 424 -8.39 33.53 20.13
CA LEU A 424 -8.85 34.78 19.51
C LEU A 424 -10.03 35.42 20.25
N LYS A 425 -10.91 34.61 20.86
CA LYS A 425 -12.03 35.09 21.69
C LYS A 425 -11.64 35.42 23.14
N GLY A 426 -10.43 35.06 23.58
CA GLY A 426 -10.00 35.23 24.97
C GLY A 426 -10.57 34.18 25.94
N ILE A 427 -11.00 33.03 25.43
CA ILE A 427 -11.48 31.88 26.20
C ILE A 427 -10.30 30.92 26.44
N SER A 428 -10.01 30.66 27.72
CA SER A 428 -8.97 29.71 28.11
C SER A 428 -9.54 28.30 28.17
N LEU A 429 -8.89 27.35 27.50
CA LEU A 429 -9.28 25.92 27.47
C LEU A 429 -8.40 25.03 28.34
N PHE A 430 -7.23 25.52 28.73
CA PHE A 430 -6.22 24.76 29.44
C PHE A 430 -6.00 25.37 30.84
N PRO A 431 -5.51 24.58 31.81
CA PRO A 431 -5.14 25.14 33.10
C PRO A 431 -4.08 26.24 32.95
N LYS A 432 -4.15 27.23 33.85
CA LYS A 432 -3.12 28.27 33.96
C LYS A 432 -1.73 27.66 34.16
N ILE A 433 -0.67 28.26 33.62
CA ILE A 433 0.72 27.77 33.78
C ILE A 433 1.09 27.60 35.27
N SER A 434 0.67 28.55 36.10
CA SER A 434 0.86 28.58 37.55
C SER A 434 0.08 27.50 38.30
N SER A 435 -0.88 26.84 37.65
CA SER A 435 -1.69 25.80 38.25
C SER A 435 -0.93 24.47 38.31
N PRO A 436 -0.98 23.74 39.44
CA PRO A 436 -0.48 22.37 39.52
C PRO A 436 -1.12 21.42 38.49
N TRP A 437 -2.29 21.75 37.97
CA TRP A 437 -2.97 20.97 36.92
C TRP A 437 -2.24 20.97 35.58
N VAL A 438 -1.20 21.78 35.38
CA VAL A 438 -0.37 21.74 34.17
C VAL A 438 0.48 20.47 34.11
N PHE A 439 0.91 19.93 35.27
CA PHE A 439 1.82 18.79 35.31
C PHE A 439 1.27 17.54 34.60
N PRO A 440 0.00 17.12 34.79
CA PRO A 440 -0.58 16.02 34.01
C PRO A 440 -0.55 16.25 32.50
N PHE A 441 -0.88 17.46 32.02
CA PHE A 441 -0.87 17.78 30.58
C PHE A 441 0.55 17.75 30.02
N ALA A 442 1.49 18.37 30.73
CA ALA A 442 2.90 18.37 30.35
C ALA A 442 3.48 16.96 30.34
N TYR A 443 3.15 16.14 31.35
CA TYR A 443 3.56 14.74 31.43
C TYR A 443 3.06 13.94 30.24
N VAL A 444 1.75 13.98 29.95
CA VAL A 444 1.17 13.22 28.82
C VAL A 444 1.75 13.69 27.49
N ALA A 445 1.84 15.01 27.28
CA ALA A 445 2.39 15.57 26.04
C ALA A 445 3.87 15.19 25.84
N PHE A 446 4.69 15.33 26.87
CA PHE A 446 6.12 15.02 26.78
C PHE A 446 6.36 13.52 26.65
N VAL A 447 5.77 12.70 27.52
CA VAL A 447 5.98 11.25 27.51
C VAL A 447 5.49 10.63 26.22
N HIS A 448 4.32 11.02 25.72
CA HIS A 448 3.82 10.51 24.44
C HIS A 448 4.75 10.84 23.27
N ARG A 449 5.27 12.07 23.20
CA ARG A 449 6.18 12.49 22.13
C ARG A 449 7.56 11.86 22.26
N ALA A 450 8.10 11.78 23.47
CA ALA A 450 9.37 11.11 23.74
C ALA A 450 9.29 9.62 23.38
N TYR A 451 8.21 8.96 23.78
CA TYR A 451 7.99 7.55 23.48
C TYR A 451 7.81 7.30 21.97
N SER A 452 6.98 8.10 21.29
CA SER A 452 6.81 8.03 19.84
C SER A 452 8.11 8.27 19.08
N LEU A 453 8.93 9.23 19.51
CA LEU A 453 10.25 9.47 18.92
C LEU A 453 11.19 8.27 19.15
N ASN A 454 11.24 7.76 20.37
CA ASN A 454 12.08 6.61 20.72
C ASN A 454 11.70 5.37 19.90
N GLU A 455 10.40 5.07 19.76
CA GLU A 455 9.94 3.97 18.91
C GLU A 455 10.32 4.19 17.45
N PHE A 456 10.12 5.39 16.91
CA PHE A 456 10.47 5.70 15.52
C PHE A 456 11.97 5.54 15.25
N LEU A 457 12.83 6.00 16.18
CA LEU A 457 14.27 5.83 16.10
C LEU A 457 14.69 4.36 16.26
N TRP A 458 14.04 3.61 17.15
CA TRP A 458 14.30 2.18 17.31
C TRP A 458 13.97 1.39 16.03
N CYS A 459 12.90 1.77 15.32
CA CYS A 459 12.56 1.21 14.01
C CYS A 459 13.45 1.73 12.86
N GLY A 460 14.61 2.35 13.16
CA GLY A 460 15.60 2.78 12.17
C GLY A 460 15.31 4.12 11.50
N GLY A 461 14.37 4.90 12.04
CA GLY A 461 14.05 6.23 11.53
C GLY A 461 15.05 7.30 11.98
N THR A 462 14.94 8.50 11.41
CA THR A 462 15.71 9.68 11.84
C THR A 462 14.82 10.65 12.62
N PHE A 463 15.43 11.57 13.39
CA PHE A 463 14.66 12.64 14.06
C PHE A 463 13.88 13.51 13.06
N ARG A 464 14.50 13.86 11.92
CA ARG A 464 13.82 14.61 10.85
C ARG A 464 12.70 13.79 10.21
N GLY A 465 12.90 12.48 10.06
CA GLY A 465 11.87 11.54 9.62
C GLY A 465 10.69 11.49 10.59
N TRP A 466 10.95 11.46 11.90
CA TRP A 466 9.88 11.54 12.90
C TRP A 466 9.11 12.85 12.81
N CYS A 467 9.78 13.99 12.62
CA CYS A 467 9.10 15.27 12.38
C CYS A 467 8.22 15.24 11.12
N ASN A 468 8.67 14.57 10.05
CA ASN A 468 7.88 14.37 8.83
C ASN A 468 6.68 13.44 9.07
N ASP A 469 6.87 12.37 9.83
CA ASP A 469 5.80 11.46 10.27
C ASP A 469 4.72 12.20 11.08
N GLN A 470 5.11 13.06 12.03
CA GLN A 470 4.16 13.91 12.78
C GLN A 470 3.41 14.90 11.88
N ARG A 471 4.06 15.40 10.82
CA ARG A 471 3.41 16.26 9.83
C ARG A 471 2.39 15.49 9.00
N MET A 472 2.76 14.32 8.50
CA MET A 472 1.87 13.49 7.70
C MET A 472 0.72 12.94 8.54
N TRP A 473 0.95 12.63 9.82
CA TRP A 473 -0.10 12.35 10.80
C TRP A 473 -1.15 13.47 10.85
N LEU A 474 -0.72 14.73 10.93
CA LEU A 474 -1.62 15.89 10.94
C LEU A 474 -2.34 16.04 9.59
N PHE A 475 -1.60 15.95 8.48
CA PHE A 475 -2.14 16.16 7.14
C PHE A 475 -3.19 15.10 6.79
N ASN A 476 -2.87 13.83 7.00
CA ASN A 476 -3.78 12.72 6.74
C ASN A 476 -5.07 12.85 7.56
N ARG A 477 -4.96 13.16 8.86
CA ARG A 477 -6.12 13.24 9.75
C ARG A 477 -7.03 14.43 9.46
N THR A 478 -6.48 15.57 9.10
CA THR A 478 -7.27 16.78 8.80
C THR A 478 -7.84 16.77 7.38
N THR A 479 -7.30 15.96 6.48
CA THR A 479 -7.75 15.89 5.08
C THR A 479 -8.30 14.53 4.70
N ALA A 480 -7.45 13.58 4.30
CA ALA A 480 -7.84 12.27 3.78
C ALA A 480 -8.84 11.55 4.69
N TYR A 481 -8.62 11.57 6.00
CA TYR A 481 -9.47 10.90 6.99
C TYR A 481 -10.81 11.63 7.17
N PHE A 482 -10.79 12.96 7.09
CA PHE A 482 -12.00 13.78 7.16
C PHE A 482 -12.90 13.54 5.94
N PHE A 483 -12.31 13.56 4.73
CA PHE A 483 -13.03 13.21 3.50
C PHE A 483 -13.55 11.78 3.55
N ALA A 484 -12.74 10.83 4.02
CA ALA A 484 -13.16 9.44 4.10
C ALA A 484 -14.31 9.21 5.08
N LEU A 485 -14.25 9.84 6.27
CA LEU A 485 -15.34 9.81 7.25
C LEU A 485 -16.63 10.34 6.63
N PHE A 486 -16.56 11.51 5.98
CA PHE A 486 -17.73 12.16 5.40
C PHE A 486 -18.32 11.35 4.24
N GLU A 487 -17.48 10.87 3.31
CA GLU A 487 -17.93 10.11 2.15
C GLU A 487 -18.51 8.75 2.54
N THR A 488 -17.88 8.05 3.50
CA THR A 488 -18.42 6.80 4.04
C THR A 488 -19.79 7.02 4.70
N ILE A 489 -19.98 8.11 5.47
CA ILE A 489 -21.29 8.44 6.05
C ILE A 489 -22.32 8.75 4.95
N LEU A 490 -21.96 9.55 3.94
CA LEU A 490 -22.85 9.84 2.81
C LEU A 490 -23.23 8.57 2.04
N ASN A 491 -22.29 7.64 1.87
CA ASN A 491 -22.54 6.36 1.23
C ASN A 491 -23.54 5.51 2.04
N LEU A 492 -23.37 5.43 3.36
CA LEU A 492 -24.31 4.73 4.24
C LEU A 492 -25.72 5.34 4.22
N LEU A 493 -25.83 6.65 4.00
CA LEU A 493 -27.10 7.36 3.83
C LEU A 493 -27.67 7.27 2.40
N GLY A 494 -26.96 6.64 1.47
CA GLY A 494 -27.40 6.46 0.08
C GLY A 494 -27.18 7.68 -0.83
N TYR A 495 -26.42 8.70 -0.39
CA TYR A 495 -26.16 9.92 -1.14
C TYR A 495 -24.89 9.88 -2.01
N SER A 496 -24.02 8.88 -1.82
CA SER A 496 -22.79 8.76 -2.60
C SER A 496 -22.46 7.30 -2.91
N GLN A 497 -21.66 7.07 -3.95
CA GLN A 497 -21.02 5.80 -4.23
C GLN A 497 -19.52 5.96 -4.08
N LEU A 498 -18.91 5.03 -3.34
CA LEU A 498 -17.47 5.02 -3.11
C LEU A 498 -16.76 4.53 -4.37
N ASN A 499 -15.88 5.37 -4.91
CA ASN A 499 -15.15 5.06 -6.12
C ASN A 499 -13.73 4.60 -5.79
N PHE A 500 -13.30 3.49 -6.39
CA PHE A 500 -11.91 3.07 -6.37
C PHE A 500 -11.14 3.85 -7.44
N VAL A 501 -10.15 4.64 -7.03
CA VAL A 501 -9.24 5.34 -7.95
C VAL A 501 -7.89 4.63 -7.92
N VAL A 502 -7.42 4.19 -9.09
CA VAL A 502 -6.07 3.62 -9.26
C VAL A 502 -5.04 4.70 -8.97
N THR A 503 -4.07 4.40 -8.14
CA THR A 503 -3.00 5.35 -7.80
C THR A 503 -1.96 5.33 -8.91
N ALA A 504 -1.80 6.46 -9.60
CA ALA A 504 -0.82 6.58 -10.68
C ALA A 504 0.60 6.25 -10.20
N LYS A 505 1.27 5.36 -10.93
CA LYS A 505 2.67 4.95 -10.77
C LYS A 505 3.58 5.63 -11.78
N VAL A 506 3.04 6.55 -12.57
CA VAL A 506 3.81 7.39 -13.49
C VAL A 506 4.68 8.37 -12.72
N VAL A 507 5.91 8.52 -13.17
CA VAL A 507 6.90 9.41 -12.57
C VAL A 507 7.04 10.67 -13.41
N ASP A 508 6.57 11.79 -12.87
CA ASP A 508 6.94 13.12 -13.40
C ASP A 508 8.37 13.45 -12.96
N LYS A 509 9.22 13.84 -13.91
CA LYS A 509 10.66 14.04 -13.65
C LYS A 509 10.93 15.22 -12.73
N GLU A 510 10.14 16.28 -12.80
CA GLU A 510 10.32 17.44 -11.94
C GLU A 510 9.84 17.15 -10.51
N ALA A 511 8.70 16.46 -10.37
CA ALA A 511 8.19 16.00 -9.09
C ALA A 511 9.15 15.00 -8.44
N LEU A 512 9.73 14.08 -9.22
CA LEU A 512 10.75 13.14 -8.73
C LEU A 512 11.97 13.88 -8.18
N LYS A 513 12.48 14.88 -8.91
CA LYS A 513 13.62 15.68 -8.44
C LYS A 513 13.31 16.35 -7.10
N ARG A 514 12.11 16.94 -6.97
CA ARG A 514 11.67 17.55 -5.71
C ARG A 514 11.54 16.52 -4.59
N TYR A 515 11.02 15.34 -4.91
CA TYR A 515 10.91 14.23 -3.97
C TYR A 515 12.30 13.79 -3.46
N ASP A 516 13.27 13.60 -4.35
CA ASP A 516 14.66 13.25 -4.01
C ASP A 516 15.35 14.32 -3.15
N GLU A 517 15.03 15.60 -3.39
CA GLU A 517 15.49 16.75 -2.58
C GLU A 517 14.73 16.90 -1.24
N GLU A 518 13.79 16.00 -0.93
CA GLU A 518 12.90 16.06 0.22
C GLU A 518 12.13 17.40 0.31
N LEU A 519 11.52 17.79 -0.82
CA LEU A 519 10.59 18.90 -0.93
C LEU A 519 9.17 18.41 -1.19
N ILE A 520 8.20 18.89 -0.39
CA ILE A 520 6.79 18.53 -0.56
C ILE A 520 6.23 19.13 -1.85
N GLU A 521 5.50 18.32 -2.61
CA GLU A 521 4.80 18.68 -3.84
C GLU A 521 3.38 19.20 -3.54
N PHE A 522 3.15 20.51 -3.75
CA PHE A 522 1.85 21.15 -3.56
C PHE A 522 1.23 21.67 -4.86
N GLY A 523 1.85 21.45 -6.03
CA GLY A 523 1.44 22.04 -7.31
C GLY A 523 0.06 21.64 -7.81
N ALA A 524 -0.49 20.53 -7.31
CA ALA A 524 -1.80 20.04 -7.74
C ALA A 524 -2.96 20.86 -7.13
N THR A 525 -4.08 20.92 -7.85
CA THR A 525 -5.32 21.51 -7.31
C THR A 525 -6.14 20.41 -6.62
N SER A 526 -6.43 20.58 -5.33
CA SER A 526 -7.23 19.63 -4.56
C SER A 526 -7.95 20.30 -3.37
N PRO A 527 -9.21 19.95 -3.07
CA PRO A 527 -9.90 20.39 -1.85
C PRO A 527 -9.16 20.00 -0.56
N MET A 528 -8.34 18.95 -0.58
CA MET A 528 -7.50 18.60 0.56
C MET A 528 -6.47 19.69 0.86
N PHE A 529 -5.92 20.33 -0.17
CA PHE A 529 -4.98 21.45 0.02
C PHE A 529 -5.68 22.72 0.47
N ASP A 530 -6.93 22.95 0.04
CA ASP A 530 -7.77 24.04 0.57
C ASP A 530 -7.91 23.91 2.11
N ILE A 531 -8.13 22.69 2.64
CA ILE A 531 -8.19 22.44 4.09
C ILE A 531 -6.82 22.66 4.77
N LEU A 532 -5.74 22.07 4.25
CA LEU A 532 -4.40 22.24 4.85
C LEU A 532 -4.00 23.71 4.93
N ALA A 533 -4.17 24.46 3.83
CA ALA A 533 -3.85 25.87 3.78
C ALA A 533 -4.72 26.67 4.76
N THR A 534 -6.02 26.39 4.82
CA THR A 534 -6.94 27.09 5.74
C THR A 534 -6.56 26.85 7.20
N LEU A 535 -6.29 25.60 7.59
CA LEU A 535 -5.90 25.26 8.96
C LEU A 535 -4.53 25.81 9.36
N ALA A 536 -3.57 25.78 8.44
CA ALA A 536 -2.26 26.39 8.64
C ALA A 536 -2.39 27.91 8.82
N MET A 537 -3.13 28.59 7.94
CA MET A 537 -3.34 30.03 8.03
C MET A 537 -4.12 30.43 9.30
N LEU A 538 -5.12 29.64 9.70
CA LEU A 538 -5.86 29.86 10.95
C LEU A 538 -4.92 29.90 12.15
N ASN A 539 -4.07 28.89 12.31
CA ASN A 539 -3.13 28.82 13.44
C ASN A 539 -2.04 29.89 13.37
N LEU A 540 -1.62 30.30 12.16
CA LEU A 540 -0.68 31.39 11.99
C LEU A 540 -1.29 32.73 12.45
N PHE A 541 -2.48 33.07 11.95
CA PHE A 541 -3.19 34.28 12.35
C PHE A 541 -3.59 34.26 13.82
N GLY A 542 -4.01 33.10 14.34
CA GLY A 542 -4.25 32.88 15.76
C GLY A 542 -3.05 33.20 16.63
N SER A 543 -1.87 32.70 16.23
CA SER A 543 -0.62 32.95 16.95
C SER A 543 -0.23 34.44 16.93
N PHE A 544 -0.37 35.12 15.79
CA PHE A 544 -0.14 36.57 15.70
C PHE A 544 -1.16 37.37 16.51
N GLY A 545 -2.43 36.99 16.47
CA GLY A 545 -3.49 37.63 17.26
C GLY A 545 -3.24 37.48 18.77
N ALA A 546 -2.79 36.29 19.20
CA ALA A 546 -2.41 36.05 20.58
C ALA A 546 -1.19 36.86 21.00
N LEU A 547 -0.15 36.90 20.17
CA LEU A 547 1.05 37.69 20.45
C LEU A 547 0.72 39.19 20.53
N LYS A 548 -0.13 39.70 19.65
CA LYS A 548 -0.60 41.09 19.68
C LYS A 548 -1.35 41.41 20.99
N LYS A 549 -2.25 40.52 21.44
CA LYS A 549 -2.96 40.71 22.71
C LYS A 549 -2.01 40.71 23.90
N VAL A 550 -1.03 39.81 23.91
CA VAL A 550 -0.02 39.73 24.97
C VAL A 550 0.92 40.93 24.96
N ILE A 551 1.22 41.56 23.81
CA ILE A 551 2.15 42.70 23.74
C ILE A 551 1.47 44.05 24.03
N LEU A 552 0.19 44.20 23.70
CA LEU A 552 -0.51 45.50 23.82
C LEU A 552 -1.03 45.79 25.24
N ASP A 553 -1.22 44.78 26.09
CA ASP A 553 -1.72 44.93 27.47
C ASP A 553 -0.57 44.82 28.50
N VAL A 554 0.34 45.80 28.49
CA VAL A 554 1.68 45.79 29.16
C VAL A 554 1.66 45.56 30.69
N ASP A 555 0.55 45.79 31.40
CA ASP A 555 0.42 45.49 32.85
C ASP A 555 -0.15 44.08 33.14
N GLU A 556 -0.69 43.38 32.13
CA GLU A 556 -1.29 42.03 32.22
C GLU A 556 -0.43 40.90 31.60
N ASP A 557 0.76 41.20 31.06
CA ASP A 557 1.62 40.27 30.30
C ASP A 557 1.82 38.90 30.98
N LEU A 558 2.14 38.90 32.28
CA LEU A 558 2.31 37.66 33.07
C LEU A 558 0.98 36.92 33.27
N GLN A 559 -0.14 37.63 33.40
CA GLN A 559 -1.46 37.02 33.57
C GLN A 559 -2.00 36.44 32.26
N GLY A 560 -1.73 37.10 31.12
CA GLY A 560 -2.09 36.63 29.79
C GLY A 560 -1.33 35.36 29.40
N LEU A 561 0.00 35.34 29.62
CA LEU A 561 0.82 34.15 29.40
C LEU A 561 0.45 33.02 30.38
N ASP A 562 0.20 33.34 31.64
CA ASP A 562 -0.26 32.36 32.63
C ASP A 562 -1.60 31.73 32.19
N LYS A 563 -2.52 32.53 31.67
CA LYS A 563 -3.87 32.08 31.27
C LYS A 563 -3.93 31.33 29.94
N PHE A 564 -3.09 31.69 28.96
CA PHE A 564 -3.19 31.18 27.58
C PHE A 564 -1.95 30.42 27.09
N GLY A 565 -0.88 30.35 27.86
CA GLY A 565 0.41 29.89 27.35
C GLY A 565 0.42 28.47 26.78
N LEU A 566 -0.37 27.54 27.31
CA LEU A 566 -0.51 26.20 26.70
C LEU A 566 -1.22 26.23 25.34
N GLN A 567 -2.22 27.11 25.14
CA GLN A 567 -2.88 27.30 23.83
C GLN A 567 -1.93 27.96 22.84
N ILE A 568 -1.19 28.98 23.29
CA ILE A 568 -0.17 29.67 22.49
C ILE A 568 0.87 28.64 22.04
N LEU A 569 1.41 27.84 22.96
CA LEU A 569 2.37 26.78 22.66
C LEU A 569 1.82 25.79 21.62
N LEU A 570 0.58 25.34 21.78
CA LEU A 570 -0.06 24.44 20.82
C LEU A 570 -0.15 25.06 19.42
N CYS A 571 -0.62 26.31 19.32
CA CYS A 571 -0.69 27.02 18.04
C CYS A 571 0.70 27.18 17.41
N PHE A 572 1.73 27.52 18.19
CA PHE A 572 3.12 27.58 17.71
C PHE A 572 3.62 26.23 17.20
N VAL A 573 3.35 25.13 17.89
CA VAL A 573 3.71 23.77 17.43
C VAL A 573 3.00 23.46 16.10
N LEU A 574 1.73 23.81 15.96
CA LEU A 574 0.97 23.62 14.71
C LEU A 574 1.54 24.47 13.56
N VAL A 575 1.97 25.71 13.84
CA VAL A 575 2.67 26.55 12.86
C VAL A 575 3.98 25.90 12.42
N ILE A 576 4.79 25.39 13.36
CA ILE A 576 6.06 24.72 13.04
C ILE A 576 5.83 23.47 12.17
N ILE A 577 4.85 22.63 12.50
CA ILE A 577 4.52 21.43 11.71
C ILE A 577 4.14 21.83 10.28
N ASN A 578 3.40 22.92 10.10
CA ASN A 578 2.93 23.42 8.81
C ASN A 578 3.94 24.30 8.06
N LEU A 579 5.20 24.40 8.50
CA LEU A 579 6.21 25.24 7.82
C LEU A 579 6.29 25.03 6.30
N PRO A 580 6.27 23.78 5.77
CA PRO A 580 6.28 23.56 4.32
C PRO A 580 5.05 24.12 3.59
N VAL A 581 3.90 24.22 4.27
CA VAL A 581 2.67 24.81 3.69
C VAL A 581 2.86 26.30 3.48
N TYR A 582 3.41 27.03 4.45
CA TYR A 582 3.68 28.46 4.29
C TYR A 582 4.75 28.73 3.23
N GLN A 583 5.78 27.88 3.16
CA GLN A 583 6.76 27.91 2.07
C GLN A 583 6.08 27.79 0.71
N ALA A 584 5.16 26.83 0.56
CA ALA A 584 4.43 26.61 -0.67
C ALA A 584 3.41 27.72 -1.01
N LEU A 585 2.80 28.35 -0.02
CA LEU A 585 1.84 29.44 -0.20
C LEU A 585 2.51 30.75 -0.62
N PHE A 586 3.63 31.11 0.01
CA PHE A 586 4.16 32.48 -0.04
C PHE A 586 5.54 32.62 -0.67
N PHE A 587 6.39 31.60 -0.59
CA PHE A 587 7.82 31.76 -0.87
C PHE A 587 8.32 30.95 -2.07
N ARG A 588 7.66 29.85 -2.44
CA ARG A 588 8.04 29.04 -3.60
C ARG A 588 7.66 29.71 -4.92
N ASN A 589 8.55 29.57 -5.90
CA ASN A 589 8.38 30.06 -7.27
C ASN A 589 8.49 28.93 -8.32
N ASP A 590 8.61 27.67 -7.87
CA ASP A 590 8.67 26.50 -8.75
C ASP A 590 7.27 25.87 -8.96
N ASN A 591 7.19 24.84 -9.81
CA ASN A 591 5.96 24.11 -10.08
C ASN A 591 5.42 23.33 -8.85
N GLY A 592 6.21 23.21 -7.78
CA GLY A 592 5.79 22.64 -6.50
C GLY A 592 5.06 23.62 -5.57
N LYS A 593 4.93 24.89 -5.99
CA LYS A 593 4.18 25.93 -5.29
C LYS A 593 2.69 25.57 -5.22
N MET A 594 2.05 25.90 -4.11
CA MET A 594 0.60 25.74 -3.99
C MET A 594 -0.14 26.70 -4.95
N PRO A 595 -1.20 26.26 -5.66
CA PRO A 595 -1.93 27.12 -6.59
C PRO A 595 -2.46 28.39 -5.90
N ASN A 596 -2.37 29.54 -6.57
CA ASN A 596 -2.82 30.81 -6.01
C ASN A 596 -4.30 30.80 -5.61
N SER A 597 -5.13 30.01 -6.30
CA SER A 597 -6.55 29.81 -5.97
C SER A 597 -6.75 29.24 -4.56
N VAL A 598 -5.89 28.31 -4.13
CA VAL A 598 -5.89 27.73 -2.79
C VAL A 598 -5.53 28.80 -1.75
N THR A 599 -4.52 29.61 -2.05
CA THR A 599 -4.13 30.74 -1.19
C THR A 599 -5.30 31.70 -0.96
N TYR A 600 -5.96 32.16 -2.04
CA TYR A 600 -7.11 33.07 -1.91
C TYR A 600 -8.27 32.47 -1.12
N LYS A 601 -8.64 31.22 -1.42
CA LYS A 601 -9.69 30.50 -0.68
C LYS A 601 -9.34 30.39 0.81
N SER A 602 -8.11 30.02 1.13
CA SER A 602 -7.67 29.86 2.53
C SER A 602 -7.76 31.17 3.32
N ILE A 603 -7.38 32.30 2.72
CA ILE A 603 -7.51 33.62 3.37
C ILE A 603 -8.99 33.94 3.59
N ILE A 604 -9.85 33.73 2.60
CA ILE A 604 -11.30 33.98 2.72
C ILE A 604 -11.90 33.13 3.84
N PHE A 605 -11.63 31.82 3.86
CA PHE A 605 -12.16 30.92 4.89
C PHE A 605 -11.67 31.28 6.29
N VAL A 606 -10.40 31.66 6.46
CA VAL A 606 -9.90 32.09 7.77
C VAL A 606 -10.52 33.42 8.19
N MET A 607 -10.65 34.39 7.28
CA MET A 607 -11.31 35.66 7.59
C MET A 607 -12.76 35.44 8.02
N LEU A 608 -13.50 34.56 7.35
CA LEU A 608 -14.85 34.17 7.73
C LEU A 608 -14.89 33.51 9.11
N ALA A 609 -14.02 32.53 9.36
CA ALA A 609 -13.96 31.82 10.64
C ALA A 609 -13.62 32.77 11.81
N CYS A 610 -12.63 33.64 11.64
CA CYS A 610 -12.26 34.64 12.62
C CYS A 610 -13.40 35.63 12.86
N THR A 611 -14.04 36.13 11.79
CA THR A 611 -15.17 37.07 11.90
C THR A 611 -16.34 36.42 12.66
N ALA A 612 -16.74 35.21 12.28
CA ALA A 612 -17.81 34.46 12.93
C ALA A 612 -17.53 34.11 14.40
N THR A 613 -16.27 34.16 14.83
CA THR A 613 -15.88 33.92 16.23
C THR A 613 -15.93 35.20 17.07
N MET A 614 -15.71 36.35 16.42
CA MET A 614 -15.70 37.68 17.06
C MET A 614 -17.11 38.27 17.24
N TYR A 615 -18.07 37.84 16.41
CA TYR A 615 -19.50 38.02 16.64
C TYR A 615 -20.04 36.86 17.51
#